data_AF-A0A924II73-F1
#
_entry.id   AF-A0A924II73-F1
#
_cell.length_a   1.000
_cell.length_b   1.000
_cell.length_c   1.000
_cell.angle_alpha   90.00
_cell.angle_beta   90.00
_cell.angle_gamma   90.00
#
_symmetry.space_group_name_H-M   'P 1'
#
loop_
_entity.id
_entity.type
_entity.pdbx_description
1 polymer ?
#
loop_
_entity_poly.entity_id
_entity_poly.type
_entity_poly.pdbx_seq_one_letter_code
_entity_poly.pdbx_strand_id
1 'polypeptide(L)'
;MTKFNQIHNSLYQKINIHSPRERRKLLIDEMEGLTTKKIHCFNCAGTCCTFSANSMQITPIEAFEILISLEVTDSNLEDLKSVLRKNILNYRLNHEIFLGKKINSLLRKTYTCPFFVAGSKGCTIKKELKPYGCLGFNPRIENDNGGQCHSNTELLETRENIEIKNEENANEYLKRELQLDWVKLEIPKAVLALIDKIF
;
A
#
# COMPACT_ATOMS: atom_id res chain seq x y z
N MET A 1 23.90 0.29 13.61
CA MET A 1 22.47 -0.02 13.38
C MET A 1 22.06 0.74 12.12
N THR A 2 21.55 0.07 11.09
CA THR A 2 21.14 0.73 9.83
C THR A 2 20.05 1.77 10.10
N LYS A 3 19.94 2.79 9.24
CA LYS A 3 18.88 3.82 9.34
C LYS A 3 17.48 3.18 9.38
N PHE A 4 17.27 2.12 8.58
CA PHE A 4 16.06 1.31 8.61
C PHE A 4 15.74 0.78 10.03
N ASN A 5 16.71 0.17 10.70
CA ASN A 5 16.51 -0.37 12.05
C ASN A 5 16.25 0.73 13.10
N GLN A 6 16.88 1.90 12.95
CA GLN A 6 16.62 3.05 13.83
C GLN A 6 15.20 3.58 13.68
N ILE A 7 14.70 3.68 12.45
CA ILE A 7 13.32 4.09 12.14
C ILE A 7 12.33 3.05 12.65
N HIS A 8 12.57 1.76 12.36
CA HIS A 8 11.74 0.66 12.84
C HIS A 8 11.60 0.69 14.38
N ASN A 9 12.73 0.80 15.09
CA ASN A 9 12.72 0.89 16.54
C ASN A 9 12.02 2.16 17.04
N SER A 10 12.23 3.30 16.38
CA SER A 10 11.58 4.55 16.79
C SER A 10 10.06 4.49 16.60
N LEU A 11 9.57 3.90 15.51
CA LEU A 11 8.14 3.69 15.28
C LEU A 11 7.52 2.79 16.35
N TYR A 12 8.03 1.57 16.50
CA TYR A 12 7.33 0.56 17.31
C TYR A 12 7.70 0.58 18.79
N GLN A 13 8.86 1.12 19.18
CA GLN A 13 9.29 1.15 20.58
C GLN A 13 9.18 2.54 21.22
N LYS A 14 9.42 3.63 20.47
CA LYS A 14 9.39 4.99 21.03
C LYS A 14 8.05 5.68 20.81
N ILE A 15 7.56 5.67 19.58
CA ILE A 15 6.25 6.23 19.20
C ILE A 15 5.14 5.27 19.63
N ASN A 16 5.47 3.99 19.80
CA ASN A 16 4.56 2.95 20.27
C ASN A 16 3.31 2.84 19.37
N ILE A 17 3.50 2.90 18.05
CA ILE A 17 2.42 2.56 17.12
C ILE A 17 2.07 1.08 17.28
N HIS A 18 0.77 0.78 17.30
CA HIS A 18 0.28 -0.59 17.30
C HIS A 18 0.90 -1.39 16.14
N SER A 19 1.08 -2.69 16.37
CA SER A 19 1.69 -3.56 15.38
C SER A 19 0.90 -3.57 14.06
N PRO A 20 1.55 -3.85 12.92
CA PRO A 20 0.89 -3.91 11.63
C PRO A 20 -0.36 -4.81 11.62
N ARG A 21 -0.28 -5.94 12.35
CA ARG A 21 -1.35 -6.93 12.48
C ARG A 21 -2.53 -6.39 13.28
N GLU A 22 -2.28 -5.70 14.39
CA GLU A 22 -3.34 -5.09 15.22
C GLU A 22 -4.11 -4.03 14.43
N ARG A 23 -3.38 -3.12 13.76
CA ARG A 23 -4.00 -2.05 12.97
C ARG A 23 -4.84 -2.60 11.82
N ARG A 24 -4.44 -3.72 11.22
CA ARG A 24 -5.18 -4.35 10.11
C ARG A 24 -6.22 -5.36 10.56
N LYS A 25 -6.33 -5.67 11.85
CA LYS A 25 -7.13 -6.77 12.35
C LYS A 25 -8.56 -6.75 11.81
N LEU A 26 -9.24 -5.60 11.89
CA LEU A 26 -10.62 -5.44 11.42
C LEU A 26 -10.78 -5.81 9.93
N LEU A 27 -9.84 -5.40 9.08
CA LEU A 27 -9.87 -5.69 7.64
C LEU A 27 -9.50 -7.15 7.35
N ILE A 28 -8.54 -7.69 8.11
CA ILE A 28 -8.07 -9.07 7.98
C ILE A 28 -9.17 -10.06 8.38
N ASP A 29 -9.88 -9.78 9.47
CA ASP A 29 -10.99 -10.57 9.97
C ASP A 29 -12.14 -10.58 8.94
N GLU A 30 -12.47 -9.43 8.34
CA GLU A 30 -13.47 -9.36 7.25
C GLU A 30 -13.05 -10.22 6.05
N MET A 31 -11.79 -10.10 5.60
CA MET A 31 -11.29 -10.92 4.49
C MET A 31 -11.37 -12.43 4.79
N GLU A 32 -11.11 -12.83 6.03
CA GLU A 32 -11.27 -14.22 6.47
C GLU A 32 -12.73 -14.64 6.47
N GLY A 33 -13.64 -13.79 6.96
CA GLY A 33 -15.08 -13.99 6.86
C GLY A 33 -15.54 -14.18 5.42
N LEU A 34 -15.09 -13.34 4.49
CA LEU A 34 -15.40 -13.48 3.06
C LEU A 34 -14.80 -14.76 2.45
N THR A 35 -13.59 -15.13 2.89
CA THR A 35 -12.93 -16.38 2.45
C THR A 35 -13.76 -17.60 2.84
N THR A 36 -14.33 -17.65 4.06
CA THR A 36 -15.22 -18.75 4.46
C THR A 36 -16.51 -18.83 3.63
N LYS A 37 -16.95 -17.70 3.07
CA LYS A 37 -18.07 -17.60 2.12
C LYS A 37 -17.65 -17.84 0.66
N LYS A 38 -16.39 -18.23 0.41
CA LYS A 38 -15.78 -18.37 -0.94
C LYS A 38 -15.75 -17.07 -1.77
N ILE A 39 -15.88 -15.93 -1.11
CA ILE A 39 -15.80 -14.60 -1.72
C ILE A 39 -14.36 -14.11 -1.53
N HIS A 40 -13.46 -14.50 -2.44
CA HIS A 40 -12.04 -14.17 -2.28
C HIS A 40 -11.32 -14.07 -3.62
N CYS A 41 -10.18 -13.37 -3.61
CA CYS A 41 -9.39 -13.13 -4.82
C CYS A 41 -8.58 -14.35 -5.31
N PHE A 42 -8.52 -15.49 -4.59
CA PHE A 42 -7.68 -16.63 -5.00
C PHE A 42 -8.05 -17.23 -6.37
N ASN A 43 -9.31 -17.10 -6.77
CA ASN A 43 -9.81 -17.56 -8.07
C ASN A 43 -10.02 -16.42 -9.07
N CYS A 44 -9.62 -15.20 -8.72
CA CYS A 44 -9.79 -14.01 -9.56
C CYS A 44 -8.56 -13.82 -10.46
N ALA A 45 -8.78 -13.31 -11.68
CA ALA A 45 -7.71 -12.94 -12.61
C ALA A 45 -6.84 -11.78 -12.08
N GLY A 46 -7.26 -11.10 -11.02
CA GLY A 46 -6.50 -10.03 -10.37
C GLY A 46 -6.59 -8.68 -11.07
N THR A 47 -7.58 -8.47 -11.94
CA THR A 47 -7.80 -7.24 -12.73
C THR A 47 -7.78 -5.98 -11.85
N CYS A 48 -8.30 -6.08 -10.62
CA CYS A 48 -8.31 -4.98 -9.64
C CYS A 48 -6.93 -4.47 -9.22
N CYS A 49 -5.89 -5.30 -9.29
CA CYS A 49 -4.50 -4.92 -9.00
C CYS A 49 -3.73 -4.42 -10.24
N THR A 50 -4.36 -4.48 -11.42
CA THR A 50 -3.77 -4.08 -12.69
C THR A 50 -4.12 -2.65 -13.07
N PHE A 51 -3.47 -2.11 -14.10
CA PHE A 51 -3.72 -0.78 -14.64
C PHE A 51 -5.17 -0.56 -15.12
N SER A 52 -5.95 -1.62 -15.28
CA SER A 52 -7.36 -1.52 -15.61
C SER A 52 -8.20 -0.87 -14.50
N ALA A 53 -7.75 -0.93 -13.24
CA ALA A 53 -8.56 -0.47 -12.11
C ALA A 53 -7.76 0.09 -10.92
N ASN A 54 -6.50 -0.33 -10.74
CA ASN A 54 -5.72 0.10 -9.59
C ASN A 54 -5.22 1.53 -9.78
N SER A 55 -5.60 2.41 -8.86
CA SER A 55 -5.08 3.77 -8.73
C SER A 55 -4.56 4.06 -7.32
N MET A 56 -4.37 3.02 -6.50
CA MET A 56 -4.16 3.13 -5.05
C MET A 56 -3.01 4.07 -4.68
N GLN A 57 -3.23 4.85 -3.64
CA GLN A 57 -2.20 5.69 -3.01
C GLN A 57 -2.11 5.33 -1.54
N ILE A 58 -0.91 5.38 -0.99
CA ILE A 58 -0.58 4.90 0.37
C ILE A 58 0.19 5.95 1.14
N THR A 59 0.12 5.88 2.46
CA THR A 59 0.84 6.75 3.40
C THR A 59 2.30 6.32 3.61
N PRO A 60 3.15 7.17 4.21
CA PRO A 60 4.51 6.80 4.60
C PRO A 60 4.60 5.53 5.44
N ILE A 61 3.73 5.35 6.44
CA ILE A 61 3.75 4.15 7.29
C ILE A 61 3.40 2.88 6.51
N GLU A 62 2.41 2.94 5.61
CA GLU A 62 2.08 1.81 4.74
C GLU A 62 3.23 1.46 3.80
N ALA A 63 3.92 2.47 3.24
CA ALA A 63 5.08 2.25 2.38
C ALA A 63 6.27 1.65 3.16
N PHE A 64 6.48 2.08 4.41
CA PHE A 64 7.52 1.52 5.27
C PHE A 64 7.25 0.04 5.60
N GLU A 65 5.99 -0.30 5.86
CA GLU A 65 5.57 -1.68 6.13
C GLU A 65 5.70 -2.60 4.91
N ILE A 66 5.58 -2.06 3.70
CA ILE A 66 5.94 -2.81 2.49
C ILE A 66 7.43 -3.17 2.52
N LEU A 67 8.33 -2.26 2.90
CA LEU A 67 9.76 -2.58 3.00
C LEU A 67 10.04 -3.68 4.04
N ILE A 68 9.33 -3.65 5.18
CA ILE A 68 9.38 -4.73 6.18
C ILE A 68 8.92 -6.05 5.53
N SER A 69 7.81 -6.03 4.77
CA SER A 69 7.27 -7.23 4.15
C SER A 69 8.18 -7.84 3.10
N LEU A 70 8.92 -7.01 2.37
CA LEU A 70 9.82 -7.42 1.30
C LEU A 70 11.20 -7.85 1.82
N GLU A 71 11.45 -7.68 3.13
CA GLU A 71 12.72 -8.05 3.76
C GLU A 71 13.90 -7.45 2.96
N VAL A 72 13.82 -6.13 2.71
CA VAL A 72 14.78 -5.42 1.86
C VAL A 72 16.19 -5.51 2.47
N THR A 73 17.15 -5.88 1.63
CA THR A 73 18.57 -6.08 1.94
C THR A 73 19.41 -5.41 0.85
N ASP A 74 20.69 -5.16 1.12
CA ASP A 74 21.61 -4.61 0.11
C ASP A 74 21.64 -5.48 -1.17
N SER A 75 21.46 -6.79 -1.03
CA SER A 75 21.45 -7.73 -2.17
C SER A 75 20.23 -7.62 -3.09
N ASN A 76 19.06 -7.19 -2.60
CA ASN A 76 17.83 -7.09 -3.40
C ASN A 76 17.39 -5.64 -3.68
N LEU A 77 18.12 -4.66 -3.12
CA LEU A 77 17.77 -3.25 -3.17
C LEU A 77 17.69 -2.69 -4.59
N GLU A 78 18.72 -2.93 -5.40
CA GLU A 78 18.80 -2.37 -6.75
C GLU A 78 17.79 -3.03 -7.71
N ASP A 79 17.53 -4.32 -7.55
CA ASP A 79 16.47 -5.02 -8.28
C ASP A 79 15.10 -4.43 -7.96
N LEU A 80 14.81 -4.19 -6.67
CA LEU A 80 13.58 -3.54 -6.24
C LEU A 80 13.46 -2.13 -6.81
N LYS A 81 14.51 -1.29 -6.71
CA LYS A 81 14.53 0.05 -7.32
C LYS A 81 14.27 0.00 -8.83
N SER A 82 14.89 -0.95 -9.54
CA SER A 82 14.70 -1.14 -10.97
C SER A 82 13.25 -1.46 -11.32
N VAL A 83 12.63 -2.40 -10.60
CA VAL A 83 11.21 -2.76 -10.76
C VAL A 83 10.30 -1.55 -10.53
N LEU A 84 10.53 -0.79 -9.46
CA LEU A 84 9.73 0.39 -9.10
C LEU A 84 9.86 1.50 -10.16
N ARG A 85 11.09 1.84 -10.56
CA ARG A 85 11.36 2.85 -11.61
C ARG A 85 10.74 2.45 -12.94
N LYS A 86 10.88 1.19 -13.35
CA LYS A 86 10.24 0.65 -14.57
C LYS A 86 8.72 0.77 -14.49
N ASN A 87 8.12 0.44 -13.33
CA ASN A 87 6.68 0.58 -13.12
C ASN A 87 6.22 2.04 -13.25
N ILE A 88 6.92 2.97 -12.59
CA ILE A 88 6.65 4.41 -12.66
C ILE A 88 6.70 4.92 -14.10
N LEU A 89 7.73 4.54 -14.86
CA LEU A 89 7.89 4.97 -16.26
C LEU A 89 6.81 4.38 -17.16
N ASN A 90 6.54 3.08 -17.06
CA ASN A 90 5.55 2.39 -17.88
C ASN A 90 4.15 2.99 -17.74
N TYR A 91 3.76 3.38 -16.52
CA TYR A 91 2.46 4.00 -16.24
C TYR A 91 2.53 5.53 -16.16
N ARG A 92 3.68 6.13 -16.49
CA ARG A 92 3.94 7.58 -16.50
C ARG A 92 3.57 8.26 -15.17
N LEU A 93 3.76 7.60 -14.03
CA LEU A 93 3.40 8.12 -12.71
C LEU A 93 4.27 9.31 -12.28
N ASN A 94 5.37 9.55 -12.98
CA ASN A 94 6.27 10.70 -12.85
C ASN A 94 5.78 11.96 -13.59
N HIS A 95 4.66 11.89 -14.31
CA HIS A 95 4.10 13.04 -15.01
C HIS A 95 2.77 13.42 -14.40
N GLU A 96 2.64 14.66 -13.93
CA GLU A 96 1.36 15.19 -13.48
C GLU A 96 0.52 15.63 -14.67
N ILE A 97 -0.79 15.37 -14.63
CA ILE A 97 -1.74 15.80 -15.65
C ILE A 97 -2.78 16.67 -14.95
N PHE A 98 -2.81 17.95 -15.32
CA PHE A 98 -3.75 18.93 -14.78
C PHE A 98 -5.04 18.93 -15.63
N LEU A 99 -6.20 18.79 -14.97
CA LEU A 99 -7.52 18.70 -15.62
C LEU A 99 -8.19 20.07 -15.87
N GLY A 100 -7.48 21.19 -15.70
CA GLY A 100 -7.98 22.54 -16.02
C GLY A 100 -8.01 23.52 -14.84
N LYS A 101 -8.93 24.51 -14.88
CA LYS A 101 -8.92 25.78 -14.10
C LYS A 101 -9.01 25.66 -12.57
N LYS A 102 -9.23 24.47 -12.00
CA LYS A 102 -9.18 24.30 -10.55
C LYS A 102 -7.74 24.04 -10.13
N ILE A 103 -7.18 24.98 -9.37
CA ILE A 103 -5.97 24.78 -8.57
C ILE A 103 -6.19 23.48 -7.77
N ASN A 104 -5.44 22.43 -8.08
CA ASN A 104 -5.48 21.08 -7.47
C ASN A 104 -6.34 19.98 -8.14
N SER A 105 -6.87 20.15 -9.38
CA SER A 105 -7.44 18.99 -10.10
C SER A 105 -6.38 18.20 -10.86
N LEU A 106 -5.63 17.37 -10.13
CA LEU A 106 -4.71 16.38 -10.72
C LEU A 106 -5.46 15.11 -11.13
N LEU A 107 -5.21 14.62 -12.33
CA LEU A 107 -5.73 13.33 -12.77
C LEU A 107 -5.01 12.20 -12.04
N ARG A 108 -5.77 11.39 -11.30
CA ARG A 108 -5.27 10.16 -10.69
C ARG A 108 -5.01 9.10 -11.77
N LYS A 109 -3.79 8.60 -11.85
CA LYS A 109 -3.40 7.59 -12.84
C LYS A 109 -3.67 6.19 -12.32
N THR A 110 -3.98 5.28 -13.23
CA THR A 110 -4.03 3.85 -12.95
C THR A 110 -2.71 3.18 -13.32
N TYR A 111 -2.37 2.10 -12.62
CA TYR A 111 -1.14 1.34 -12.81
C TYR A 111 -1.28 -0.10 -12.33
N THR A 112 -0.52 -1.02 -12.91
CA THR A 112 -0.42 -2.37 -12.33
C THR A 112 0.51 -2.33 -11.14
N CYS A 113 0.04 -2.78 -9.98
CA CYS A 113 0.85 -2.82 -8.75
C CYS A 113 2.17 -3.58 -9.00
N PRO A 114 3.34 -3.05 -8.61
CA PRO A 114 4.63 -3.73 -8.83
C PRO A 114 4.76 -5.04 -8.04
N PHE A 115 3.91 -5.24 -7.03
CA PHE A 115 3.89 -6.42 -6.16
C PHE A 115 2.80 -7.43 -6.54
N PHE A 116 2.07 -7.18 -7.64
CA PHE A 116 1.06 -8.09 -8.16
C PHE A 116 1.75 -9.29 -8.84
N VAL A 117 1.26 -10.49 -8.54
CA VAL A 117 1.69 -11.74 -9.21
C VAL A 117 0.47 -12.33 -9.88
N ALA A 118 0.49 -12.44 -11.20
CA ALA A 118 -0.64 -13.00 -11.95
C ALA A 118 -0.90 -14.47 -11.56
N GLY A 119 -2.17 -14.85 -11.46
CA GLY A 119 -2.60 -16.20 -11.08
C GLY A 119 -2.96 -16.35 -9.60
N SER A 120 -2.75 -17.55 -9.04
CA SER A 120 -3.33 -18.00 -7.76
C SER A 120 -2.67 -17.48 -6.48
N LYS A 121 -1.72 -16.54 -6.57
CA LYS A 121 -1.04 -15.91 -5.41
C LYS A 121 -0.82 -14.41 -5.64
N GLY A 122 -1.92 -13.69 -5.79
CA GLY A 122 -2.01 -12.32 -6.32
C GLY A 122 -1.09 -11.21 -5.77
N CYS A 123 -0.32 -11.41 -4.70
CA CYS A 123 0.56 -10.35 -4.16
C CYS A 123 1.74 -10.90 -3.36
N THR A 124 2.92 -10.29 -3.52
CA THR A 124 4.13 -10.62 -2.74
C THR A 124 4.16 -10.03 -1.33
N ILE A 125 3.26 -9.10 -1.00
CA ILE A 125 3.19 -8.47 0.33
C ILE A 125 2.36 -9.34 1.29
N LYS A 126 2.89 -9.58 2.49
CA LYS A 126 2.22 -10.33 3.58
C LYS A 126 0.93 -9.61 3.99
N LYS A 127 -0.15 -10.36 4.28
CA LYS A 127 -1.51 -9.82 4.54
C LYS A 127 -1.49 -8.73 5.63
N GLU A 128 -0.69 -8.93 6.66
CA GLU A 128 -0.51 -8.06 7.83
C GLU A 128 0.30 -6.79 7.54
N LEU A 129 0.85 -6.66 6.34
CA LEU A 129 1.68 -5.52 5.92
C LEU A 129 1.15 -4.88 4.63
N LYS A 130 0.07 -5.43 4.05
CA LYS A 130 -0.57 -4.87 2.84
C LYS A 130 -1.11 -3.47 3.13
N PRO A 131 -1.13 -2.57 2.13
CA PRO A 131 -1.88 -1.33 2.24
C PRO A 131 -3.33 -1.57 2.65
N TYR A 132 -3.90 -0.65 3.40
CA TYR A 132 -5.25 -0.79 3.93
C TYR A 132 -6.29 -0.86 2.84
N GLY A 133 -6.14 -0.01 1.82
CA GLY A 133 -6.98 -0.06 0.64
C GLY A 133 -6.96 -1.42 -0.05
N CYS A 134 -5.86 -2.17 -0.01
CA CYS A 134 -5.80 -3.51 -0.60
C CYS A 134 -6.62 -4.52 0.20
N LEU A 135 -6.67 -4.39 1.52
CA LEU A 135 -7.43 -5.29 2.40
C LEU A 135 -8.92 -4.94 2.44
N GLY A 136 -9.26 -3.66 2.29
CA GLY A 136 -10.63 -3.19 2.21
C GLY A 136 -11.29 -3.40 0.84
N PHE A 137 -10.53 -3.78 -0.19
CA PHE A 137 -11.02 -3.96 -1.55
C PHE A 137 -11.23 -5.44 -1.88
N ASN A 138 -12.47 -5.90 -1.83
CA ASN A 138 -12.82 -7.32 -1.95
C ASN A 138 -13.90 -7.55 -3.02
N PRO A 139 -13.99 -8.76 -3.59
CA PRO A 139 -15.11 -9.16 -4.44
C PRO A 139 -16.42 -9.15 -3.65
N ARG A 140 -17.56 -8.92 -4.32
CA ARG A 140 -18.90 -8.96 -3.70
C ARG A 140 -19.60 -10.31 -3.88
N ILE A 141 -19.10 -11.14 -4.79
CA ILE A 141 -19.68 -12.42 -5.17
C ILE A 141 -18.60 -13.51 -5.23
N GLU A 142 -19.02 -14.77 -5.11
CA GLU A 142 -18.17 -15.92 -5.38
C GLU A 142 -17.76 -15.95 -6.87
N ASN A 143 -16.53 -16.36 -7.15
CA ASN A 143 -15.97 -16.46 -8.52
C ASN A 143 -16.04 -15.17 -9.36
N ASP A 144 -15.89 -13.99 -8.73
CA ASP A 144 -15.77 -12.71 -9.44
C ASP A 144 -14.56 -12.71 -10.40
N ASN A 145 -14.77 -12.23 -11.62
CA ASN A 145 -13.72 -12.04 -12.63
C ASN A 145 -12.93 -10.73 -12.45
N GLY A 146 -13.17 -10.03 -11.35
CA GLY A 146 -12.54 -8.75 -11.00
C GLY A 146 -13.35 -7.53 -11.43
N GLY A 147 -14.58 -7.74 -11.93
CA GLY A 147 -15.47 -6.67 -12.38
C GLY A 147 -16.40 -6.12 -11.28
N GLN A 148 -16.59 -6.85 -10.18
CA GLN A 148 -17.53 -6.47 -9.11
C GLN A 148 -16.84 -6.25 -7.75
N CYS A 149 -15.51 -6.11 -7.76
CA CYS A 149 -14.76 -5.77 -6.57
C CYS A 149 -15.03 -4.32 -6.14
N HIS A 150 -15.15 -4.10 -4.83
CA HIS A 150 -15.40 -2.77 -4.29
C HIS A 150 -14.66 -2.55 -2.97
N SER A 151 -14.43 -1.28 -2.66
CA SER A 151 -13.86 -0.86 -1.39
C SER A 151 -14.95 -0.83 -0.33
N ASN A 152 -14.81 -1.59 0.75
CA ASN A 152 -15.68 -1.43 1.92
C ASN A 152 -15.27 -0.15 2.68
N THR A 153 -15.80 0.99 2.25
CA THR A 153 -15.44 2.32 2.77
C THR A 153 -15.80 2.48 4.24
N GLU A 154 -16.93 1.95 4.68
CA GLU A 154 -17.38 1.99 6.08
C GLU A 154 -16.40 1.23 6.99
N LEU A 155 -15.96 0.05 6.56
CA LEU A 155 -14.98 -0.73 7.32
C LEU A 155 -13.60 -0.06 7.37
N LEU A 156 -13.17 0.56 6.25
CA LEU A 156 -11.93 1.32 6.19
C LEU A 156 -11.97 2.53 7.12
N GLU A 157 -13.08 3.27 7.13
CA GLU A 157 -13.30 4.43 8.01
C GLU A 157 -13.36 4.01 9.48
N THR A 158 -14.06 2.92 9.80
CA THR A 158 -14.11 2.37 11.16
C THR A 158 -12.70 2.03 11.66
N ARG A 159 -11.89 1.35 10.83
CA ARG A 159 -10.50 1.03 11.16
C ARG A 159 -9.67 2.31 11.32
N GLU A 160 -9.80 3.25 10.38
CA GLU A 160 -9.07 4.52 10.41
C GLU A 160 -9.38 5.27 11.70
N ASN A 161 -10.64 5.41 12.10
CA ASN A 161 -11.03 6.08 13.35
C ASN A 161 -10.41 5.47 14.62
N ILE A 162 -10.14 4.16 14.64
CA ILE A 162 -9.49 3.48 15.77
C ILE A 162 -8.00 3.86 15.85
N GLU A 163 -7.32 3.97 14.70
CA GLU A 163 -5.87 4.09 14.63
C GLU A 163 -5.35 5.48 14.22
N ILE A 164 -6.24 6.40 13.83
CA ILE A 164 -5.89 7.66 13.15
C ILE A 164 -4.78 8.43 13.86
N LYS A 165 -4.89 8.61 15.19
CA LYS A 165 -3.89 9.34 15.98
C LYS A 165 -2.52 8.65 15.97
N ASN A 166 -2.51 7.33 16.08
CA ASN A 166 -1.27 6.55 16.07
C ASN A 166 -0.60 6.60 14.68
N GLU A 167 -1.40 6.50 13.62
CA GLU A 167 -0.92 6.55 12.24
C GLU A 167 -0.45 7.94 11.84
N GLU A 168 -1.17 8.99 12.23
CA GLU A 168 -0.75 10.39 12.04
C GLU A 168 0.60 10.66 12.72
N ASN A 169 0.76 10.24 13.98
CA ASN A 169 2.03 10.40 14.70
C ASN A 169 3.19 9.68 13.99
N ALA A 170 2.97 8.45 13.53
CA ALA A 170 3.98 7.69 12.80
C ALA A 170 4.30 8.31 11.42
N ASN A 171 3.29 8.78 10.70
CA ASN A 171 3.45 9.43 9.40
C ASN A 171 4.20 10.76 9.53
N GLU A 172 3.86 11.58 10.52
CA GLU A 172 4.57 12.84 10.79
C GLU A 172 6.01 12.60 11.23
N TYR A 173 6.26 11.56 12.04
CA TYR A 173 7.62 11.14 12.34
C TYR A 173 8.40 10.77 11.09
N LEU A 174 7.85 9.90 10.23
CA LEU A 174 8.50 9.48 8.99
C LEU A 174 8.75 10.65 8.05
N LYS A 175 7.77 11.55 7.90
CA LYS A 175 7.91 12.77 7.09
C LYS A 175 9.04 13.65 7.59
N ARG A 176 9.15 13.86 8.90
CA ARG A 176 10.23 14.67 9.50
C ARG A 176 11.58 13.99 9.37
N GLU A 177 11.67 12.72 9.74
CA GLU A 177 12.92 11.95 9.78
C GLU A 177 13.53 11.74 8.38
N LEU A 178 12.67 11.55 7.38
CA LEU A 178 13.08 11.27 6.00
C LEU A 178 12.92 12.48 5.07
N GLN A 179 12.48 13.63 5.60
CA GLN A 179 12.20 14.85 4.84
C GLN A 179 11.28 14.57 3.64
N LEU A 180 10.14 13.91 3.90
CA LEU A 180 9.14 13.60 2.89
C LEU A 180 8.19 14.80 2.74
N ASP A 181 7.91 15.16 1.49
CA ASP A 181 7.04 16.27 1.08
C ASP A 181 5.64 15.83 0.66
N TRP A 182 5.28 14.57 0.95
CA TRP A 182 4.02 13.96 0.53
C TRP A 182 3.24 13.33 1.70
N VAL A 183 1.93 13.23 1.52
CA VAL A 183 1.00 12.59 2.47
C VAL A 183 0.57 11.21 1.98
N LYS A 184 0.20 11.12 0.69
CA LYS A 184 -0.07 9.86 0.00
C LYS A 184 0.54 9.89 -1.39
N LEU A 185 1.05 8.75 -1.85
CA LEU A 185 1.59 8.56 -3.20
C LEU A 185 1.18 7.20 -3.75
N GLU A 186 1.21 7.04 -5.07
CA GLU A 186 1.06 5.72 -5.70
C GLU A 186 2.10 4.75 -5.11
N ILE A 187 1.70 3.51 -4.84
CA ILE A 187 2.53 2.47 -4.21
C ILE A 187 3.98 2.47 -4.72
N PRO A 188 4.26 2.41 -6.04
CA PRO A 188 5.63 2.36 -6.53
C PRO A 188 6.43 3.64 -6.21
N LYS A 189 5.80 4.81 -6.24
CA LYS A 189 6.45 6.09 -5.91
C LYS A 189 6.72 6.21 -4.42
N ALA A 190 5.75 5.84 -3.59
CA ALA A 190 5.86 5.87 -2.14
C ALA A 190 7.02 4.99 -1.65
N VAL A 191 7.08 3.74 -2.14
CA VAL A 191 8.13 2.78 -1.76
C VAL A 191 9.50 3.24 -2.26
N LEU A 192 9.60 3.69 -3.51
CA LEU A 192 10.87 4.20 -4.06
C LEU A 192 11.38 5.42 -3.28
N ALA A 193 10.49 6.36 -2.96
CA ALA A 193 10.84 7.55 -2.20
C ALA A 193 11.37 7.22 -0.79
N LEU A 194 10.83 6.20 -0.12
CA LEU A 194 11.38 5.75 1.16
C LEU A 194 12.74 5.08 0.99
N ILE A 195 12.88 4.21 -0.02
CA ILE A 195 14.15 3.53 -0.29
C ILE A 195 15.27 4.55 -0.48
N ASP A 196 15.08 5.55 -1.33
CA ASP A 196 16.08 6.57 -1.65
C ASP A 196 16.46 7.45 -0.44
N LYS A 197 15.67 7.44 0.64
CA LYS A 197 15.95 8.17 1.88
C LYS A 197 16.54 7.28 2.99
N ILE A 198 16.33 5.97 2.92
CA ILE A 198 16.73 5.02 3.96
C ILE A 198 18.05 4.32 3.62
N PHE A 199 18.26 3.98 2.35
CA PHE A 199 19.40 3.21 1.84
C PHE A 199 20.19 4.02 0.80
#